data_AF-A0A7S1FG63-F1
#
_entry.id   AF-A0A7S1FG63-F1
#
_cell.length_a   1.000
_cell.length_b   1.000
_cell.length_c   1.000
_cell.angle_alpha   90.00
_cell.angle_beta   90.00
_cell.angle_gamma   90.00
#
_symmetry.space_group_name_H-M   'P 1'
#
loop_
_entity.id
_entity.type
_entity.pdbx_description
1 polymer ?
#
loop_
_entity_poly.entity_id
_entity_poly.type
_entity_poly.pdbx_seq_one_letter_code
_entity_poly.pdbx_strand_id
1 'polypeptide(L)'
;GTGGIYEELWLLDENRASVGAVTRGCAFAAEVVQGLAAKDILLDEQPQNVPDLRPLFARVEPHVLVGPTCLSLLRVFSVFRRRARDAGEYNAEERQHIDALLEAVNRTPVMRRCRAEAAKMRGTDWTDVAWEQELWQMWFQQHGGRCAFQHVFVGEASTDSTGRGTVGGFHNWFKFYLEEKCGSARYLGQRYPGRTTEEEGVLNPSFVSGRFSWDLDGTRLIKDVGGFFVGISPEWHLAMATTAFFETELAERAAAR
;
A
#
# COMPACT_ATOMS: atom_id res chain seq x y z
N GLY A 1 -11.30 6.50 -25.96
CA GLY A 1 -9.92 6.93 -25.70
C GLY A 1 -9.36 5.93 -24.72
N THR A 2 -8.27 5.26 -25.05
CA THR A 2 -7.68 4.24 -24.17
C THR A 2 -6.86 4.96 -23.10
N GLY A 3 -7.29 4.84 -21.84
CA GLY A 3 -6.54 5.32 -20.69
C GLY A 3 -5.11 4.75 -20.65
N GLY A 4 -4.21 5.38 -19.90
CA GLY A 4 -2.87 4.83 -19.68
C GLY A 4 -2.91 3.52 -18.89
N ILE A 5 -1.82 2.75 -18.90
CA ILE A 5 -1.71 1.46 -18.17
C ILE A 5 -2.23 1.54 -16.74
N TYR A 6 -1.91 2.61 -16.01
CA TYR A 6 -2.32 2.78 -14.61
C TYR A 6 -3.83 2.96 -14.43
N GLU A 7 -4.52 3.58 -15.39
CA GLU A 7 -5.98 3.68 -15.40
C GLU A 7 -6.60 2.31 -15.70
N GLU A 8 -6.01 1.54 -16.61
CA GLU A 8 -6.46 0.17 -16.89
C GLU A 8 -6.29 -0.74 -15.67
N LEU A 9 -5.14 -0.69 -14.99
CA LEU A 9 -4.91 -1.43 -13.75
C LEU A 9 -5.96 -1.03 -12.69
N TRP A 10 -6.23 0.27 -12.56
CA TRP A 10 -7.29 0.76 -11.66
C TRP A 10 -8.65 0.18 -12.02
N LEU A 11 -9.07 0.21 -13.28
CA LEU A 11 -10.38 -0.31 -13.68
C LEU A 11 -10.51 -1.83 -13.50
N LEU A 12 -9.40 -2.57 -13.58
CA LEU A 12 -9.35 -4.03 -13.41
C LEU A 12 -9.30 -4.49 -11.96
N ASP A 13 -9.16 -3.59 -10.98
CA ASP A 13 -9.06 -3.95 -9.56
C ASP A 13 -10.44 -4.31 -8.98
N GLU A 14 -10.89 -5.53 -9.27
CA GLU A 14 -12.18 -6.09 -8.85
C GLU A 14 -12.31 -6.25 -7.33
N ASN A 15 -11.18 -6.34 -6.61
CA ASN A 15 -11.13 -6.50 -5.16
C ASN A 15 -10.95 -5.15 -4.42
N ARG A 16 -10.99 -4.02 -5.14
CA ARG A 16 -10.91 -2.70 -4.53
C ARG A 16 -12.14 -2.39 -3.67
N ALA A 17 -11.89 -1.98 -2.44
CA ALA A 17 -12.91 -1.45 -1.55
C ALA A 17 -13.30 -0.02 -1.94
N SER A 18 -14.58 0.29 -1.86
CA SER A 18 -15.09 1.65 -2.04
C SER A 18 -14.74 2.53 -0.83
N VAL A 19 -14.23 3.73 -1.08
CA VAL A 19 -13.76 4.65 -0.04
C VAL A 19 -14.61 5.91 -0.02
N GLY A 20 -14.97 6.36 1.17
CA GLY A 20 -15.58 7.66 1.44
C GLY A 20 -14.81 8.43 2.50
N ALA A 21 -15.06 9.74 2.58
CA ALA A 21 -14.53 10.60 3.62
C ALA A 21 -15.64 11.00 4.59
N VAL A 22 -15.32 11.02 5.88
CA VAL A 22 -16.19 11.59 6.92
C VAL A 22 -16.25 13.10 6.68
N THR A 23 -17.44 13.61 6.42
CA THR A 23 -17.69 15.05 6.33
C THR A 23 -18.32 15.53 7.63
N ARG A 24 -17.69 16.48 8.32
CA ARG A 24 -18.20 17.04 9.59
C ARG A 24 -18.64 18.49 9.36
N GLY A 25 -19.79 18.87 9.94
CA GLY A 25 -20.28 20.26 9.96
C GLY A 25 -21.36 20.61 8.93
N CYS A 26 -21.75 19.69 8.06
CA CYS A 26 -22.90 19.89 7.17
C CYS A 26 -24.11 19.09 7.69
N ALA A 27 -25.24 19.75 7.87
CA ALA A 27 -26.52 19.05 8.03
C ALA A 27 -26.83 18.35 6.70
N PHE A 28 -26.64 17.04 6.65
CA PHE A 28 -26.76 16.28 5.41
C PHE A 28 -28.20 15.84 5.15
N ALA A 29 -28.59 15.91 3.87
CA ALA A 29 -29.75 15.17 3.37
C ALA A 29 -29.54 13.66 3.60
N ALA A 30 -30.62 12.92 3.86
CA ALA A 30 -30.58 11.48 4.13
C ALA A 30 -29.83 10.67 3.05
N GLU A 31 -29.84 11.15 1.81
CA GLU A 31 -29.15 10.55 0.65
C GLU A 31 -27.61 10.56 0.80
N VAL A 32 -27.02 11.62 1.38
CA VAL A 32 -25.56 11.67 1.62
C VAL A 32 -25.16 10.73 2.75
N VAL A 33 -26.00 10.60 3.77
CA VAL A 33 -25.81 9.64 4.87
C VAL A 33 -25.89 8.20 4.34
N GLN A 34 -26.87 7.90 3.47
CA GLN A 34 -27.00 6.61 2.80
C GLN A 34 -25.81 6.32 1.88
N GLY A 35 -25.32 7.32 1.13
CA GLY A 35 -24.15 7.19 0.27
C GLY A 35 -22.84 6.90 1.02
N LEU A 36 -22.67 7.46 2.22
CA LEU A 36 -21.52 7.16 3.10
C LEU A 36 -21.67 5.81 3.81
N ALA A 37 -22.88 5.42 4.19
CA ALA A 37 -23.15 4.09 4.75
C ALA A 37 -22.85 2.98 3.74
N ALA A 38 -23.01 3.27 2.44
CA ALA A 38 -22.71 2.34 1.34
C ALA A 38 -21.21 2.19 1.02
N LYS A 39 -20.31 2.95 1.66
CA LYS A 39 -18.86 2.80 1.46
C LYS A 39 -18.28 1.73 2.35
N ASP A 40 -17.32 0.98 1.83
CA ASP A 40 -16.65 -0.09 2.56
C ASP A 40 -15.63 0.47 3.56
N ILE A 41 -15.02 1.61 3.23
CA ILE A 41 -14.07 2.33 4.08
C ILE A 41 -14.53 3.77 4.25
N LEU A 42 -14.55 4.25 5.49
CA LEU A 42 -14.70 5.67 5.83
C LEU A 42 -13.42 6.21 6.46
N LEU A 43 -12.86 7.23 5.84
CA LEU A 43 -11.66 7.93 6.31
C LEU A 43 -12.03 9.23 7.04
N ASP A 44 -11.44 9.45 8.21
CA ASP A 44 -11.48 10.71 8.97
C ASP A 44 -10.13 11.41 8.85
N GLU A 45 -9.87 11.94 7.65
CA GLU A 45 -8.63 12.63 7.35
C GLU A 45 -8.65 14.04 7.95
N GLN A 46 -7.94 14.23 9.07
CA GLN A 46 -7.98 15.44 9.88
C GLN A 46 -6.86 16.43 9.54
N PRO A 47 -7.07 17.75 9.71
CA PRO A 47 -5.99 18.74 9.68
C PRO A 47 -4.91 18.46 10.73
N GLN A 48 -3.78 19.17 10.63
CA GLN A 48 -2.74 19.07 11.65
C GLN A 48 -3.17 19.80 12.93
N ASN A 49 -2.54 19.43 14.06
CA ASN A 49 -2.69 20.12 15.35
C ASN A 49 -4.13 20.15 15.91
N VAL A 50 -4.98 19.20 15.50
CA VAL A 50 -6.30 19.05 16.12
C VAL A 50 -6.17 18.54 17.57
N PRO A 51 -6.93 19.11 18.53
CA PRO A 51 -6.78 18.78 19.96
C PRO A 51 -7.24 17.36 20.31
N ASP A 52 -8.15 16.78 19.53
CA ASP A 52 -8.67 15.42 19.70
C ASP A 52 -8.41 14.61 18.43
N LEU A 53 -7.18 14.07 18.32
CA LEU A 53 -6.76 13.23 17.19
C LEU A 53 -7.48 11.87 17.24
N ARG A 54 -8.36 11.65 16.27
CA ARG A 54 -9.09 10.40 16.08
C ARG A 54 -8.36 9.46 15.11
N PRO A 55 -8.70 8.16 15.08
CA PRO A 55 -8.20 7.24 14.07
C PRO A 55 -8.50 7.73 12.65
N LEU A 56 -7.57 7.54 11.73
CA LEU A 56 -7.76 7.82 10.31
C LEU A 56 -8.86 6.92 9.74
N PHE A 57 -8.87 5.64 10.11
CA PHE A 57 -9.89 4.69 9.66
C PHE A 57 -11.09 4.70 10.61
N ALA A 58 -12.05 5.60 10.35
CA ALA A 58 -13.28 5.70 11.12
C ALA A 58 -14.13 4.42 11.01
N ARG A 59 -14.18 3.81 9.83
CA ARG A 59 -14.83 2.51 9.60
C ARG A 59 -14.13 1.76 8.48
N VAL A 60 -13.99 0.44 8.66
CA VAL A 60 -13.61 -0.51 7.61
C VAL A 60 -14.53 -1.70 7.75
N GLU A 61 -15.25 -2.04 6.69
CA GLU A 61 -16.16 -3.18 6.68
C GLU A 61 -15.37 -4.51 6.76
N PRO A 62 -15.82 -5.47 7.58
CA PRO A 62 -15.09 -6.73 7.77
C PRO A 62 -14.84 -7.51 6.48
N HIS A 63 -15.77 -7.44 5.51
CA HIS A 63 -15.65 -8.16 4.25
C HIS A 63 -14.42 -7.74 3.43
N VAL A 64 -13.97 -6.48 3.56
CA VAL A 64 -12.75 -5.96 2.91
C VAL A 64 -11.49 -6.69 3.41
N LEU A 65 -11.49 -7.06 4.69
CA LEU A 65 -10.34 -7.64 5.38
C LEU A 65 -10.17 -9.14 5.09
N VAL A 66 -11.24 -9.80 4.66
CA VAL A 66 -11.30 -11.25 4.44
C VAL A 66 -11.28 -11.64 2.96
N GLY A 67 -11.01 -10.68 2.07
CA GLY A 67 -10.76 -10.96 0.65
C GLY A 67 -9.59 -11.96 0.50
N PRO A 68 -9.61 -12.82 -0.55
CA PRO A 68 -8.65 -13.91 -0.69
C PRO A 68 -7.19 -13.42 -0.73
N THR A 69 -6.90 -12.33 -1.43
CA THR A 69 -5.56 -11.75 -1.51
C THR A 69 -5.18 -10.99 -0.23
N CYS A 70 -6.14 -10.36 0.47
CA CYS A 70 -5.92 -9.73 1.78
C CYS A 70 -5.52 -10.75 2.85
N LEU A 71 -6.15 -11.93 2.87
CA LEU A 71 -5.80 -13.00 3.82
C LEU A 71 -4.39 -13.54 3.58
N SER A 72 -4.01 -13.76 2.31
CA SER A 72 -2.63 -14.14 1.97
C SER A 72 -1.63 -13.04 2.35
N LEU A 73 -1.97 -11.76 2.11
CA LEU A 73 -1.13 -10.64 2.49
C LEU A 73 -0.91 -10.57 4.00
N LEU A 74 -1.96 -10.80 4.81
CA LEU A 74 -1.86 -10.85 6.26
C LEU A 74 -0.88 -11.94 6.75
N ARG A 75 -0.87 -13.11 6.10
CA ARG A 75 0.09 -14.19 6.39
C ARG A 75 1.52 -13.74 6.09
N VAL A 76 1.73 -13.06 4.98
CA VAL A 76 3.05 -12.48 4.64
C VAL A 76 3.47 -11.40 5.63
N PHE A 77 2.57 -10.53 6.10
CA PHE A 77 2.90 -9.61 7.21
C PHE A 77 3.37 -10.33 8.48
N SER A 78 2.79 -11.50 8.78
CA SER A 78 3.21 -12.30 9.93
C SER A 78 4.64 -12.85 9.78
N VAL A 79 5.09 -13.14 8.55
CA VAL A 79 6.48 -13.53 8.25
C VAL A 79 7.42 -12.40 8.65
N PHE A 80 7.20 -11.19 8.12
CA PHE A 80 8.09 -10.06 8.38
C PHE A 80 8.05 -9.56 9.83
N ARG A 81 6.94 -9.76 10.55
CA ARG A 81 6.86 -9.46 11.98
C ARG A 81 7.74 -10.41 12.82
N ARG A 82 7.86 -11.68 12.44
CA ARG A 82 8.72 -12.66 13.14
C ARG A 82 10.20 -12.48 12.80
N ARG A 83 10.50 -12.08 11.58
CA ARG A 83 11.86 -11.91 11.05
C ARG A 83 12.53 -10.60 11.47
N ALA A 84 12.24 -10.03 12.64
CA ALA A 84 12.69 -8.70 13.04
C ALA A 84 14.23 -8.56 13.00
N ARG A 85 14.76 -8.19 11.82
CA ARG A 85 16.19 -8.06 11.43
C ARG A 85 16.91 -9.35 11.00
N ASP A 86 16.17 -10.42 10.68
CA ASP A 86 16.79 -11.63 10.12
C ASP A 86 17.09 -11.47 8.62
N ALA A 87 18.38 -11.37 8.31
CA ALA A 87 18.91 -11.24 6.95
C ALA A 87 19.11 -12.57 6.22
N GLY A 88 18.77 -13.71 6.84
CA GLY A 88 18.93 -15.04 6.27
C GLY A 88 17.90 -15.37 5.18
N GLU A 89 18.01 -16.56 4.62
CA GLU A 89 17.02 -17.05 3.64
C GLU A 89 15.64 -17.30 4.31
N TYR A 90 14.59 -17.31 3.51
CA TYR A 90 13.27 -17.71 4.00
C TYR A 90 13.26 -19.21 4.29
N ASN A 91 12.69 -19.59 5.43
CA ASN A 91 12.42 -21.00 5.70
C ASN A 91 11.22 -21.50 4.87
N ALA A 92 10.95 -22.81 4.91
CA ALA A 92 9.91 -23.44 4.10
C ALA A 92 8.49 -22.88 4.36
N GLU A 93 8.15 -22.58 5.61
CA GLU A 93 6.84 -22.03 5.98
C GLU A 93 6.69 -20.59 5.48
N GLU A 94 7.72 -19.77 5.66
CA GLU A 94 7.75 -18.39 5.18
C GLU A 94 7.64 -18.34 3.65
N ARG A 95 8.36 -19.23 2.97
CA ARG A 95 8.30 -19.39 1.52
C ARG A 95 6.89 -19.78 1.07
N GLN A 96 6.25 -20.73 1.76
CA GLN A 96 4.88 -21.14 1.46
C GLN A 96 3.88 -19.98 1.56
N HIS A 97 4.02 -19.10 2.56
CA HIS A 97 3.15 -17.92 2.69
C HIS A 97 3.37 -16.90 1.57
N ILE A 98 4.62 -16.68 1.16
CA ILE A 98 4.97 -15.79 0.05
C ILE A 98 4.43 -16.34 -1.27
N ASP A 99 4.67 -17.63 -1.55
CA ASP A 99 4.22 -18.27 -2.78
C ASP A 99 2.68 -18.26 -2.86
N ALA A 100 1.97 -18.51 -1.75
CA ALA A 100 0.51 -18.44 -1.71
C ALA A 100 -0.04 -17.02 -1.97
N LEU A 101 0.69 -15.96 -1.60
CA LEU A 101 0.34 -14.60 -1.99
C LEU A 101 0.54 -14.41 -3.49
N LEU A 102 1.70 -14.79 -4.02
CA LEU A 102 2.03 -14.63 -5.43
C LEU A 102 1.06 -15.40 -6.34
N GLU A 103 0.73 -16.65 -6.00
CA GLU A 103 -0.26 -17.46 -6.72
C GLU A 103 -1.64 -16.78 -6.72
N ALA A 104 -2.08 -16.26 -5.56
CA ALA A 104 -3.37 -15.61 -5.43
C ALA A 104 -3.45 -14.33 -6.28
N VAL A 105 -2.42 -13.48 -6.25
CA VAL A 105 -2.41 -12.23 -7.04
C VAL A 105 -2.23 -12.49 -8.53
N ASN A 106 -1.48 -13.52 -8.93
CA ASN A 106 -1.23 -13.86 -10.35
C ASN A 106 -2.51 -14.25 -11.10
N ARG A 107 -3.53 -14.77 -10.39
CA ARG A 107 -4.84 -15.12 -10.96
C ARG A 107 -5.74 -13.92 -11.28
N THR A 108 -5.40 -12.73 -10.80
CA THR A 108 -6.26 -11.55 -10.90
C THR A 108 -6.15 -10.88 -12.28
N PRO A 109 -7.21 -10.21 -12.77
CA PRO A 109 -7.15 -9.45 -14.02
C PRO A 109 -6.07 -8.37 -14.01
N VAL A 110 -5.89 -7.68 -12.87
CA VAL A 110 -4.87 -6.63 -12.71
C VAL A 110 -3.46 -7.18 -12.93
N MET A 111 -3.12 -8.30 -12.28
CA MET A 111 -1.77 -8.86 -12.40
C MET A 111 -1.51 -9.45 -13.79
N ARG A 112 -2.53 -10.05 -14.43
CA ARG A 112 -2.42 -10.50 -15.83
C ARG A 112 -2.17 -9.33 -16.78
N ARG A 113 -2.84 -8.20 -16.56
CA ARG A 113 -2.62 -6.98 -17.36
C ARG A 113 -1.22 -6.39 -17.14
N CYS A 114 -0.75 -6.36 -15.89
CA CYS A 114 0.61 -5.96 -15.54
C CYS A 114 1.64 -6.84 -16.25
N ARG A 115 1.49 -8.17 -16.20
CA ARG A 115 2.36 -9.11 -16.92
C ARG A 115 2.43 -8.81 -18.40
N ALA A 116 1.28 -8.58 -19.04
CA ALA A 116 1.23 -8.28 -20.47
C ALA A 116 1.98 -6.98 -20.83
N GLU A 117 1.87 -5.93 -20.00
CA GLU A 117 2.64 -4.69 -20.24
C GLU A 117 4.13 -4.90 -20.01
N ALA A 118 4.50 -5.58 -18.92
CA ALA A 118 5.88 -5.86 -18.59
C ALA A 118 6.56 -6.74 -19.66
N ALA A 119 5.84 -7.73 -20.20
CA ALA A 119 6.28 -8.59 -21.30
C ALA A 119 6.58 -7.77 -22.56
N LYS A 120 5.69 -6.83 -22.91
CA LYS A 120 5.87 -5.90 -24.02
C LYS A 120 7.08 -4.99 -23.81
N MET A 121 7.30 -4.44 -22.62
CA MET A 121 8.45 -3.58 -22.31
C MET A 121 9.78 -4.34 -22.37
N ARG A 122 9.79 -5.62 -21.97
CA ARG A 122 10.98 -6.48 -21.99
C ARG A 122 11.25 -7.14 -23.34
N GLY A 123 10.25 -7.20 -24.22
CA GLY A 123 10.32 -7.99 -25.45
C GLY A 123 10.39 -9.50 -25.16
N THR A 124 9.64 -9.96 -24.17
CA THR A 124 9.57 -11.37 -23.75
C THR A 124 8.12 -11.86 -23.74
N ASP A 125 7.93 -13.16 -23.58
CA ASP A 125 6.63 -13.78 -23.32
C ASP A 125 6.76 -14.70 -22.09
N TRP A 126 6.26 -14.24 -20.95
CA TRP A 126 6.34 -15.00 -19.71
C TRP A 126 5.16 -15.95 -19.54
N THR A 127 5.49 -17.22 -19.29
CA THR A 127 4.53 -18.17 -18.73
C THR A 127 4.11 -17.74 -17.32
N ASP A 128 2.99 -18.29 -16.81
CA ASP A 128 2.54 -18.02 -15.44
C ASP A 128 3.64 -18.32 -14.40
N VAL A 129 4.36 -19.42 -14.57
CA VAL A 129 5.45 -19.85 -13.67
C VAL A 129 6.66 -18.90 -13.76
N ALA A 130 7.07 -18.54 -14.98
CA ALA A 130 8.19 -17.61 -15.16
C ALA A 130 7.89 -16.23 -14.59
N TRP A 131 6.65 -15.76 -14.75
CA TRP A 131 6.20 -14.50 -14.16
C TRP A 131 6.14 -14.54 -12.64
N GLU A 132 5.68 -15.64 -12.06
CA GLU A 132 5.68 -15.79 -10.60
C GLU A 132 7.10 -15.77 -10.03
N GLN A 133 8.06 -16.40 -10.72
CA GLN A 133 9.48 -16.33 -10.37
C GLN A 133 10.06 -14.92 -10.52
N GLU A 134 9.63 -14.16 -11.53
CA GLU A 134 10.02 -12.76 -11.72
C GLU A 134 9.49 -11.89 -10.57
N LEU A 135 8.20 -12.02 -10.23
CA LEU A 135 7.61 -11.35 -9.08
C LEU A 135 8.32 -11.72 -7.78
N TRP A 136 8.65 -12.99 -7.59
CA TRP A 136 9.40 -13.44 -6.41
C TRP A 136 10.76 -12.75 -6.31
N GLN A 137 11.52 -12.72 -7.41
CA GLN A 137 12.82 -12.07 -7.46
C GLN A 137 12.71 -10.57 -7.18
N MET A 138 11.78 -9.89 -7.85
CA MET A 138 11.59 -8.45 -7.69
C MET A 138 11.17 -8.06 -6.25
N TRP A 139 10.21 -8.80 -5.67
CA TRP A 139 9.56 -8.38 -4.43
C TRP A 139 10.20 -8.97 -3.18
N PHE A 140 10.65 -10.22 -3.24
CA PHE A 140 10.99 -11.00 -2.07
C PHE A 140 12.47 -11.39 -2.00
N GLN A 141 13.24 -11.30 -3.09
CA GLN A 141 14.68 -11.56 -3.04
C GLN A 141 15.35 -10.64 -2.00
N GLN A 142 16.16 -11.26 -1.16
CA GLN A 142 16.87 -10.58 -0.08
C GLN A 142 18.15 -9.95 -0.62
N HIS A 143 18.32 -8.65 -0.39
CA HIS A 143 19.53 -7.90 -0.65
C HIS A 143 19.99 -7.24 0.66
N GLY A 144 21.03 -7.80 1.29
CA GLY A 144 21.52 -7.30 2.57
C GLY A 144 20.49 -7.38 3.71
N GLY A 145 19.61 -8.38 3.68
CA GLY A 145 18.54 -8.59 4.66
C GLY A 145 17.33 -7.66 4.52
N ARG A 146 17.15 -7.05 3.34
CA ARG A 146 15.95 -6.28 2.96
C ARG A 146 15.43 -6.77 1.62
N CYS A 147 14.13 -6.61 1.40
CA CYS A 147 13.50 -6.83 0.09
C CYS A 147 12.51 -5.71 -0.24
N ALA A 148 12.14 -5.57 -1.51
CA ALA A 148 11.25 -4.49 -1.95
C ALA A 148 9.87 -4.57 -1.27
N PHE A 149 9.36 -5.78 -1.01
CA PHE A 149 8.11 -5.98 -0.29
C PHE A 149 8.17 -5.42 1.13
N GLN A 150 9.25 -5.70 1.87
CA GLN A 150 9.45 -5.17 3.21
C GLN A 150 9.43 -3.65 3.21
N HIS A 151 10.16 -3.03 2.28
CA HIS A 151 10.17 -1.59 2.13
C HIS A 151 8.76 -1.03 1.84
N VAL A 152 8.13 -1.44 0.74
CA VAL A 152 6.88 -0.83 0.28
C VAL A 152 5.70 -1.15 1.20
N PHE A 153 5.53 -2.43 1.56
CA PHE A 153 4.34 -2.91 2.25
C PHE A 153 4.48 -2.91 3.78
N VAL A 154 5.62 -3.36 4.31
CA VAL A 154 5.78 -3.55 5.77
C VAL A 154 6.20 -2.25 6.46
N GLY A 155 7.14 -1.52 5.85
CA GLY A 155 7.82 -0.39 6.46
C GLY A 155 9.03 -0.81 7.28
N GLU A 156 10.00 0.09 7.38
CA GLU A 156 11.27 -0.15 8.07
C GLU A 156 11.61 1.03 8.98
N ALA A 157 12.13 0.73 10.17
CA ALA A 157 12.77 1.74 11.00
C ALA A 157 14.03 2.26 10.32
N SER A 158 14.16 3.57 10.31
CA SER A 158 15.35 4.29 9.89
C SER A 158 15.67 5.39 10.89
N THR A 159 16.78 6.08 10.68
CA THR A 159 17.19 7.22 11.49
C THR A 159 17.56 8.36 10.54
N ASP A 160 17.07 9.57 10.80
CA ASP A 160 17.47 10.74 10.02
C ASP A 160 18.83 11.30 10.46
N SER A 161 19.30 12.35 9.78
CA SER A 161 20.60 13.00 10.06
C SER A 161 20.72 13.57 11.47
N THR A 162 19.61 13.73 12.19
CA THR A 162 19.58 14.25 13.57
C THR A 162 19.56 13.14 14.62
N GLY A 163 19.56 11.86 14.21
CA GLY A 163 19.43 10.73 15.13
C GLY A 163 17.99 10.38 15.48
N ARG A 164 16.99 11.04 14.88
CA ARG A 164 15.57 10.78 15.15
C ARG A 164 15.08 9.57 14.37
N GLY A 165 14.30 8.71 15.03
CA GLY A 165 13.65 7.56 14.41
C GLY A 165 12.64 7.98 13.34
N THR A 166 12.77 7.41 12.15
CA THR A 166 11.90 7.66 11.00
C THR A 166 11.39 6.35 10.40
N VAL A 167 10.38 6.45 9.53
CA VAL A 167 9.83 5.31 8.81
C VAL A 167 10.21 5.40 7.35
N GLY A 168 11.01 4.44 6.87
CA GLY A 168 11.16 4.17 5.45
C GLY A 168 10.00 3.31 4.97
N GLY A 169 9.48 3.56 3.76
CA GLY A 169 8.43 2.70 3.23
C GLY A 169 7.09 2.88 3.96
N PHE A 170 6.37 1.79 4.30
CA PHE A 170 5.07 1.85 5.01
C PHE A 170 3.99 2.59 4.20
N HIS A 171 3.81 2.15 2.95
CA HIS A 171 2.90 2.74 1.96
C HIS A 171 1.64 1.91 1.71
N ASN A 172 1.36 0.93 2.57
CA ASN A 172 0.19 0.06 2.42
C ASN A 172 -0.90 0.43 3.44
N TRP A 173 -2.07 0.83 2.94
CA TRP A 173 -3.19 1.26 3.79
C TRP A 173 -3.65 0.15 4.74
N PHE A 174 -3.65 -1.11 4.28
CA PHE A 174 -4.11 -2.22 5.09
C PHE A 174 -3.14 -2.50 6.24
N LYS A 175 -1.83 -2.45 5.97
CA LYS A 175 -0.81 -2.50 7.02
C LYS A 175 -0.95 -1.34 8.01
N PHE A 176 -1.15 -0.10 7.53
CA PHE A 176 -1.38 1.04 8.42
C PHE A 176 -2.63 0.85 9.28
N TYR A 177 -3.75 0.42 8.69
CA TYR A 177 -5.00 0.13 9.39
C TYR A 177 -4.80 -0.88 10.52
N LEU A 178 -4.07 -1.98 10.28
CA LEU A 178 -3.78 -2.99 11.29
C LEU A 178 -2.96 -2.41 12.46
N GLU A 179 -1.95 -1.60 12.16
CA GLU A 179 -1.13 -0.92 13.20
C GLU A 179 -1.94 0.13 13.96
N GLU A 180 -2.82 0.87 13.30
CA GLU A 180 -3.71 1.84 13.95
C GLU A 180 -4.70 1.16 14.89
N LYS A 181 -5.26 0.01 14.47
CA LYS A 181 -6.13 -0.80 15.33
C LYS A 181 -5.40 -1.39 16.54
N CYS A 182 -4.11 -1.70 16.40
CA CYS A 182 -3.26 -2.12 17.52
C CYS A 182 -2.77 -0.96 18.39
N GLY A 183 -3.03 0.29 18.00
CA GLY A 183 -2.56 1.49 18.69
C GLY A 183 -1.07 1.81 18.48
N SER A 184 -0.39 1.08 17.60
CA SER A 184 1.04 1.29 17.27
C SER A 184 1.24 2.32 16.17
N ALA A 185 0.27 2.56 15.28
CA ALA A 185 0.32 3.65 14.30
C ALA A 185 -0.73 4.73 14.57
N ARG A 186 -0.40 5.98 14.28
CA ARG A 186 -1.34 7.11 14.38
C ARG A 186 -1.15 8.08 13.22
N TYR A 187 -2.26 8.51 12.64
CA TYR A 187 -2.31 9.64 11.73
C TYR A 187 -2.29 10.95 12.53
N LEU A 188 -1.38 11.86 12.18
CA LEU A 188 -1.13 13.11 12.92
C LEU A 188 -1.61 14.36 12.16
N GLY A 189 -2.23 14.17 10.99
CA GLY A 189 -2.83 15.25 10.21
C GLY A 189 -2.34 15.31 8.75
N GLN A 190 -3.13 16.01 7.94
CA GLN A 190 -2.92 16.18 6.50
C GLN A 190 -1.60 16.87 6.18
N ARG A 191 -0.93 16.37 5.15
CA ARG A 191 0.30 16.98 4.63
C ARG A 191 0.52 16.60 3.18
N TYR A 192 -0.05 17.39 2.28
CA TYR A 192 0.13 17.25 0.84
C TYR A 192 1.29 18.17 0.37
N PRO A 193 2.39 17.62 -0.17
CA PRO A 193 3.47 18.43 -0.71
C PRO A 193 2.97 19.39 -1.78
N GLY A 194 3.38 20.66 -1.70
CA GLY A 194 2.99 21.71 -2.66
C GLY A 194 1.61 22.32 -2.41
N ARG A 195 0.85 21.87 -1.41
CA ARG A 195 -0.35 22.55 -0.92
C ARG A 195 0.00 23.46 0.25
N THR A 196 -0.54 24.67 0.23
CA THR A 196 -0.16 25.75 1.17
C THR A 196 -1.22 26.05 2.21
N THR A 197 -2.47 25.59 2.01
CA THR A 197 -3.56 25.77 2.96
C THR A 197 -4.25 24.44 3.28
N GLU A 198 -4.83 24.34 4.48
CA GLU A 198 -5.63 23.17 4.88
C GLU A 198 -6.96 23.08 4.09
N GLU A 199 -7.42 24.21 3.55
CA GLU A 199 -8.63 24.33 2.73
C GLU A 199 -8.46 23.75 1.32
N GLU A 200 -7.21 23.64 0.82
CA GLU A 200 -6.85 22.90 -0.40
C GLU A 200 -6.97 21.36 -0.21
N GLY A 201 -7.83 20.90 0.71
CA GLY A 201 -7.88 19.55 1.28
C GLY A 201 -8.17 18.37 0.33
N VAL A 202 -8.65 17.27 0.90
CA VAL A 202 -8.80 15.97 0.21
C VAL A 202 -9.74 16.05 -0.98
N LEU A 203 -9.19 15.94 -2.20
CA LEU A 203 -9.97 15.89 -3.44
C LEU A 203 -10.41 14.46 -3.81
N ASN A 204 -9.70 13.46 -3.29
CA ASN A 204 -9.92 12.06 -3.59
C ASN A 204 -9.76 11.22 -2.32
N PRO A 205 -10.83 10.59 -1.80
CA PRO A 205 -10.76 9.76 -0.60
C PRO A 205 -9.95 8.47 -0.81
N SER A 206 -9.54 8.16 -2.04
CA SER A 206 -8.73 6.98 -2.36
C SER A 206 -7.23 7.19 -2.16
N PHE A 207 -6.79 8.38 -1.72
CA PHE A 207 -5.37 8.65 -1.43
C PHE A 207 -5.21 9.60 -0.24
N VAL A 208 -4.43 9.15 0.74
CA VAL A 208 -4.11 9.92 1.94
C VAL A 208 -2.67 10.41 1.85
N SER A 209 -2.44 11.66 2.23
CA SER A 209 -1.08 12.16 2.47
C SER A 209 -1.02 12.94 3.78
N GLY A 210 -0.12 12.54 4.66
CA GLY A 210 -0.08 13.08 6.00
C GLY A 210 1.20 12.77 6.75
N ARG A 211 1.22 13.27 7.99
CA ARG A 211 2.24 12.94 8.97
C ARG A 211 1.78 11.76 9.80
N PHE A 212 2.67 10.79 10.04
CA PHE A 212 2.35 9.59 10.80
C PHE A 212 3.33 9.37 11.94
N SER A 213 2.88 8.76 13.03
CA SER A 213 3.77 8.08 13.98
C SER A 213 3.56 6.58 13.94
N TRP A 214 4.64 5.83 14.15
CA TRP A 214 4.61 4.38 14.29
C TRP A 214 5.54 3.96 15.42
N ASP A 215 4.99 3.29 16.43
CA ASP A 215 5.73 2.70 17.53
C ASP A 215 6.11 1.27 17.16
N LEU A 216 7.39 1.05 16.87
CA LEU A 216 7.96 -0.24 16.49
C LEU A 216 8.97 -0.69 17.54
N ASP A 217 8.72 -1.84 18.18
CA ASP A 217 9.59 -2.43 19.20
C ASP A 217 10.00 -1.44 20.31
N GLY A 218 9.03 -0.63 20.78
CA GLY A 218 9.25 0.39 21.81
C GLY A 218 9.95 1.67 21.32
N THR A 219 10.27 1.76 20.04
CA THR A 219 10.84 2.97 19.42
C THR A 219 9.77 3.73 18.66
N ARG A 220 9.59 5.01 19.02
CA ARG A 220 8.68 5.89 18.30
C ARG A 220 9.35 6.43 17.03
N LEU A 221 8.76 6.12 15.89
CA LEU A 221 9.18 6.57 14.58
C LEU A 221 8.23 7.64 14.06
N ILE A 222 8.77 8.67 13.41
CA ILE A 222 7.98 9.74 12.78
C ILE A 222 8.20 9.72 11.27
N LYS A 223 7.10 9.64 10.52
CA LYS A 223 7.11 9.90 9.08
C LYS A 223 6.53 11.28 8.84
N ASP A 224 7.41 12.23 8.53
CA ASP A 224 7.02 13.62 8.39
C ASP A 224 6.09 13.84 7.19
N VAL A 225 6.36 13.19 6.07
CA VAL A 225 5.48 13.12 4.90
C VAL A 225 5.37 11.65 4.48
N GLY A 226 4.17 11.10 4.54
CA GLY A 226 3.85 9.81 3.97
C GLY A 226 2.54 9.85 3.22
N GLY A 227 2.30 8.82 2.42
CA GLY A 227 1.03 8.68 1.73
C GLY A 227 0.87 7.28 1.17
N PHE A 228 -0.38 6.92 0.95
CA PHE A 228 -0.78 5.63 0.43
C PHE A 228 -2.16 5.73 -0.20
N PHE A 229 -2.39 4.89 -1.21
CA PHE A 229 -3.72 4.68 -1.76
C PHE A 229 -4.55 3.84 -0.78
N VAL A 230 -5.82 4.19 -0.63
CA VAL A 230 -6.76 3.52 0.28
C VAL A 230 -7.75 2.68 -0.51
N GLY A 231 -8.09 1.51 0.02
CA GLY A 231 -9.07 0.60 -0.55
C GLY A 231 -8.56 -0.26 -1.70
N ILE A 232 -7.40 0.07 -2.29
CA ILE A 232 -6.74 -0.74 -3.31
C ILE A 232 -6.46 -2.16 -2.80
N SER A 233 -6.52 -3.13 -3.70
CA SER A 233 -6.18 -4.52 -3.38
C SER A 233 -4.66 -4.75 -3.32
N PRO A 234 -4.19 -5.85 -2.69
CA PRO A 234 -2.79 -6.25 -2.71
C PRO A 234 -2.21 -6.40 -4.12
N GLU A 235 -2.96 -7.03 -5.03
CA GLU A 235 -2.59 -7.27 -6.41
C GLU A 235 -2.45 -5.98 -7.22
N TRP A 236 -3.31 -4.98 -6.98
CA TRP A 236 -3.16 -3.67 -7.62
C TRP A 236 -1.91 -2.94 -7.13
N HIS A 237 -1.65 -2.96 -5.82
CA HIS A 237 -0.46 -2.31 -5.28
C HIS A 237 0.81 -2.94 -5.85
N LEU A 238 0.88 -4.28 -5.89
CA LEU A 238 2.00 -4.99 -6.52
C LEU A 238 2.10 -4.65 -8.02
N ALA A 239 1.00 -4.69 -8.76
CA ALA A 239 0.98 -4.44 -10.20
C ALA A 239 1.44 -3.03 -10.58
N MET A 240 0.98 -2.01 -9.85
CA MET A 240 1.38 -0.62 -10.06
C MET A 240 2.88 -0.43 -9.93
N ALA A 241 3.45 -0.86 -8.80
CA ALA A 241 4.88 -0.73 -8.55
C ALA A 241 5.72 -1.61 -9.49
N THR A 242 5.22 -2.80 -9.85
CA THR A 242 5.87 -3.69 -10.82
C THR A 242 5.91 -3.05 -12.21
N THR A 243 4.81 -2.44 -12.66
CA THR A 243 4.75 -1.74 -13.95
C THR A 243 5.72 -0.56 -13.97
N ALA A 244 5.72 0.28 -12.92
CA ALA A 244 6.65 1.41 -12.80
C ALA A 244 8.13 0.98 -12.82
N PHE A 245 8.45 -0.17 -12.23
CA PHE A 245 9.80 -0.75 -12.29
C PHE A 245 10.20 -1.07 -13.73
N PHE A 246 9.34 -1.73 -14.51
CA PHE A 246 9.62 -2.06 -15.91
C PHE A 246 9.70 -0.82 -16.81
N GLU A 247 8.90 0.22 -16.56
CA GLU A 247 9.00 1.51 -17.27
C GLU A 247 10.37 2.17 -17.01
N THR A 248 10.82 2.17 -15.75
CA THR A 248 12.12 2.73 -15.38
C THR A 248 13.27 1.96 -16.04
N GLU A 249 13.23 0.63 -15.99
CA GLU A 249 14.29 -0.17 -16.57
C GLU A 249 14.34 -0.06 -18.10
N LEU A 250 13.18 0.07 -18.76
CA LEU A 250 13.12 0.35 -20.19
C LEU A 250 13.81 1.68 -20.53
N ALA A 251 13.55 2.73 -19.74
CA ALA A 251 14.18 4.03 -19.91
C ALA A 251 15.70 3.97 -19.71
N GLU A 252 16.17 3.27 -18.67
CA GLU A 252 17.60 3.07 -18.40
C GLU A 252 18.30 2.30 -19.54
N ARG A 253 17.67 1.25 -20.06
CA ARG A 253 18.18 0.49 -21.22
C ARG A 253 18.25 1.33 -22.49
N ALA A 254 17.28 2.22 -22.70
CA ALA A 254 17.28 3.13 -23.84
C ALA A 254 18.40 4.19 -23.70
N ALA A 255 18.66 4.68 -22.48
CA ALA A 255 19.74 5.65 -22.22
C ALA A 255 21.15 5.04 -22.31
N ALA A 256 21.29 3.73 -22.12
CA ALA A 256 22.56 3.01 -22.21
C ALA A 256 22.95 2.57 -23.64
N ARG A 257 22.10 2.83 -24.65
CA ARG A 257 22.33 2.53 -26.07
C ARG A 257 22.75 3.78 -26.84
#